data_AF-A0A1N7PHS6-F1
#
_entry.id   AF-A0A1N7PHS6-F1
#
_cell.length_a   1.000
_cell.length_b   1.000
_cell.length_c   1.000
_cell.angle_alpha   90.00
_cell.angle_beta   90.00
_cell.angle_gamma   90.00
#
_symmetry.space_group_name_H-M   'P 1'
#
loop_
_entity.id
_entity.type
_entity.pdbx_description
1 polymer ?
#
loop_
_entity_poly.entity_id
_entity_poly.type
_entity_poly.pdbx_seq_one_letter_code
_entity_poly.pdbx_strand_id
1 'polypeptide(L)'
;MKLKIFTILFLLCFFSVFSQNKFVRNYTLFSIVKNNDMSEIKPTKATVIYDYTSKKITINKLEDEKETYTIISKTQNSKNKAGENYLETIATDGNYNFLFRFSENRVMIINIITRNGLVLYK
;
A
#
# COMPACT_ATOMS: atom_id res chain seq x y z
N MET A 1 3.01 -38.70 -27.89
CA MET A 1 3.16 -37.28 -28.29
C MET A 1 2.14 -36.34 -27.60
N LYS A 2 0.87 -36.73 -27.45
CA LYS A 2 -0.20 -35.91 -26.82
C LYS A 2 0.04 -35.53 -25.35
N LEU A 3 0.69 -36.41 -24.56
CA LEU A 3 0.95 -36.17 -23.13
C LEU A 3 1.90 -34.99 -22.86
N LYS A 4 2.89 -34.77 -23.75
CA LYS A 4 3.87 -33.67 -23.64
C LYS A 4 3.24 -32.30 -23.89
N ILE A 5 2.28 -32.22 -24.82
CA ILE A 5 1.56 -30.98 -25.13
C ILE A 5 0.66 -30.56 -23.96
N PHE A 6 -0.02 -31.53 -23.33
CA PHE A 6 -0.86 -31.26 -22.15
C PHE A 6 -0.05 -30.75 -20.95
N THR A 7 1.15 -31.28 -20.73
CA THR A 7 2.05 -30.81 -19.67
C THR A 7 2.58 -29.41 -19.96
N ILE A 8 2.94 -29.10 -21.21
CA ILE A 8 3.37 -27.76 -21.63
C ILE A 8 2.24 -26.73 -21.46
N LEU A 9 1.01 -27.10 -21.83
CA LEU A 9 -0.17 -26.24 -21.69
C LEU A 9 -0.51 -25.99 -20.20
N PHE A 10 -0.42 -27.02 -19.36
CA PHE A 10 -0.60 -26.91 -17.91
C PHE A 10 0.47 -26.02 -17.25
N LEU A 11 1.73 -26.13 -17.70
CA LEU A 11 2.82 -25.28 -17.23
C LEU A 11 2.60 -23.80 -17.58
N LEU A 12 2.17 -23.52 -18.82
CA LEU A 12 1.85 -22.16 -19.30
C LEU A 12 0.70 -21.52 -18.51
N CYS A 13 -0.35 -22.28 -18.18
CA CYS A 13 -1.45 -21.79 -17.35
C CYS A 13 -0.96 -21.42 -15.93
N PHE A 14 -0.05 -22.18 -15.33
CA PHE A 14 0.52 -21.85 -14.00
C PHE A 14 1.32 -20.54 -14.00
N PHE A 15 2.03 -20.21 -15.09
CA PHE A 15 2.76 -18.93 -15.18
C PHE A 15 1.84 -17.71 -15.34
N SER A 16 0.63 -17.87 -15.89
CA SER A 16 -0.32 -16.76 -16.05
C SER A 16 -0.98 -16.28 -14.75
N VAL A 17 -0.84 -17.01 -13.64
CA VAL A 17 -1.45 -16.66 -12.34
C VAL A 17 -0.52 -15.85 -11.43
N PHE A 18 0.53 -15.21 -11.97
CA PHE A 18 1.22 -14.15 -11.26
C PHE A 18 0.30 -12.92 -11.13
N SER A 19 -0.68 -13.03 -10.23
CA SER A 19 -1.42 -11.90 -9.68
C SER A 19 -0.41 -10.83 -9.26
N GLN A 20 -0.66 -9.56 -9.58
CA GLN A 20 0.20 -8.46 -9.19
C GLN A 20 0.31 -8.39 -7.66
N ASN A 21 1.34 -9.01 -7.11
CA ASN A 21 1.61 -9.04 -5.66
C ASN A 21 2.30 -7.75 -5.16
N LYS A 22 2.50 -6.77 -6.05
CA LYS A 22 3.20 -5.53 -5.76
C LYS A 22 2.59 -4.40 -6.57
N PHE A 23 2.43 -3.24 -5.95
CA PHE A 23 2.11 -2.00 -6.67
C PHE A 23 2.98 -0.84 -6.19
N VAL A 24 3.15 0.14 -7.06
CA VAL A 24 3.91 1.37 -6.81
C VAL A 24 3.02 2.56 -7.13
N ARG A 25 3.00 3.57 -6.25
CA ARG A 25 2.24 4.81 -6.44
C ARG A 25 3.09 6.01 -6.10
N ASN A 26 3.08 6.99 -6.99
CA ASN A 26 3.74 8.28 -6.79
C ASN A 26 2.72 9.31 -6.31
N TYR A 27 3.18 10.22 -5.46
CA TYR A 27 2.39 11.25 -4.82
C TYR A 27 3.14 12.57 -4.87
N THR A 28 2.42 13.65 -5.21
CA THR A 28 2.98 15.00 -5.40
C THR A 28 2.57 15.97 -4.29
N LEU A 29 1.62 15.59 -3.44
CA LEU A 29 1.13 16.43 -2.35
C LEU A 29 1.01 15.63 -1.04
N PHE A 30 1.10 16.30 0.09
CA PHE A 30 0.84 15.71 1.40
C PHE A 30 0.12 16.65 2.36
N SER A 31 -0.54 16.08 3.35
CA SER A 31 -1.08 16.78 4.51
C SER A 31 -0.84 15.95 5.77
N ILE A 32 -0.59 16.61 6.90
CA ILE A 32 -0.37 15.98 8.19
C ILE A 32 -1.72 15.88 8.90
N VAL A 33 -2.00 14.72 9.50
CA VAL A 33 -3.15 14.52 10.37
C VAL A 33 -2.69 14.64 11.82
N LYS A 34 -3.27 15.55 12.59
CA LYS A 34 -3.06 15.67 14.03
C LYS A 34 -4.40 15.81 14.75
N ASN A 35 -4.65 14.98 15.76
CA ASN A 35 -5.88 15.05 16.56
C ASN A 35 -7.18 15.06 15.72
N ASN A 36 -7.22 14.29 14.63
CA ASN A 36 -8.30 14.23 13.62
C ASN A 36 -8.44 15.47 12.71
N ASP A 37 -7.60 16.49 12.86
CA ASP A 37 -7.55 17.63 11.95
C ASP A 37 -6.49 17.41 10.86
N MET A 38 -6.84 17.77 9.62
CA MET A 38 -5.89 17.82 8.52
C MET A 38 -5.24 19.20 8.45
N SER A 39 -3.92 19.22 8.36
CA SER A 39 -3.17 20.43 8.07
C SER A 39 -3.37 20.89 6.62
N GLU A 40 -2.86 22.07 6.30
CA GLU A 40 -2.65 22.54 4.93
C GLU A 40 -1.97 21.47 4.06
N ILE A 41 -2.40 21.38 2.80
CA ILE A 41 -1.82 20.52 1.78
C ILE A 41 -0.59 21.20 1.19
N LYS A 42 0.55 20.50 1.19
CA LYS A 42 1.84 21.00 0.73
C LYS A 42 2.43 20.11 -0.36
N PRO A 43 3.29 20.64 -1.24
CA PRO A 43 3.98 19.84 -2.25
C PRO A 43 4.95 18.84 -1.61
N THR A 44 5.11 17.68 -2.23
CA THR A 44 6.12 16.66 -1.91
C THR A 44 6.50 15.86 -3.15
N LYS A 45 7.46 14.95 -3.00
CA LYS A 45 7.66 13.83 -3.92
C LYS A 45 7.81 12.58 -3.08
N ALA A 46 6.80 11.72 -3.12
CA ALA A 46 6.81 10.47 -2.39
C ALA A 46 6.41 9.31 -3.29
N THR A 47 7.12 8.19 -3.16
CA THR A 47 6.77 6.93 -3.81
C THR A 47 6.47 5.90 -2.75
N VAL A 48 5.26 5.36 -2.76
CA VAL A 48 4.85 4.26 -1.88
C VAL A 48 4.82 2.96 -2.65
N ILE A 49 5.54 1.98 -2.13
CA ILE A 49 5.66 0.63 -2.69
C ILE A 49 4.98 -0.31 -1.71
N TYR A 50 3.92 -0.97 -2.15
CA TYR A 50 3.27 -2.04 -1.41
C TYR A 50 3.70 -3.37 -2.02
N ASP A 51 4.35 -4.21 -1.23
CA ASP A 51 4.83 -5.53 -1.64
C ASP A 51 4.21 -6.60 -0.72
N TYR A 52 3.22 -7.30 -1.25
CA TYR A 52 2.53 -8.36 -0.54
C TYR A 52 3.40 -9.61 -0.38
N THR A 53 4.28 -9.88 -1.34
CA THR A 53 5.17 -11.05 -1.31
C THR A 53 6.17 -10.93 -0.17
N SER A 54 6.84 -9.78 -0.05
CA SER A 54 7.78 -9.53 1.06
C SER A 54 7.09 -9.03 2.33
N LYS A 55 5.77 -8.83 2.29
CA LYS A 55 4.95 -8.26 3.37
C LYS A 55 5.50 -6.92 3.86
N LYS A 56 5.90 -6.04 2.94
CA LYS A 56 6.50 -4.74 3.26
C LYS A 56 5.76 -3.61 2.56
N ILE A 57 5.70 -2.47 3.25
CA ILE A 57 5.36 -1.17 2.66
C ILE A 57 6.61 -0.30 2.77
N THR A 58 7.03 0.30 1.68
CA THR A 58 8.17 1.23 1.66
C THR A 58 7.68 2.59 1.19
N ILE A 59 8.09 3.65 1.89
CA ILE A 59 7.84 5.04 1.49
C ILE A 59 9.20 5.67 1.23
N ASN A 60 9.46 6.02 -0.02
CA ASN A 60 10.61 6.85 -0.38
C ASN A 60 10.10 8.30 -0.45
N LYS A 61 10.69 9.18 0.35
CA LYS A 61 10.35 10.61 0.41
C LYS A 61 11.42 11.43 -0.32
N LEU A 62 11.32 12.75 -0.23
CA LEU A 62 12.38 13.67 -0.66
C LEU A 62 13.68 13.39 0.13
N GLU A 63 14.83 13.79 -0.44
CA GLU A 63 16.14 13.73 0.23
C GLU A 63 16.61 12.31 0.59
N ASP A 64 16.20 11.31 -0.20
CA ASP A 64 16.54 9.90 -0.01
C ASP A 64 16.07 9.29 1.33
N GLU A 65 15.19 9.98 2.05
CA GLU A 65 14.55 9.45 3.24
C GLU A 65 13.67 8.25 2.88
N LYS A 66 13.87 7.14 3.61
CA LYS A 66 13.19 5.88 3.37
C LYS A 66 12.60 5.33 4.66
N GLU A 67 11.30 5.07 4.64
CA GLU A 67 10.57 4.40 5.72
C GLU A 67 10.14 3.01 5.24
N THR A 68 10.26 2.01 6.11
CA THR A 68 9.85 0.63 5.82
C THR A 68 8.98 0.10 6.95
N TYR A 69 7.83 -0.46 6.57
CA TYR A 69 6.85 -1.04 7.48
C TYR A 69 6.61 -2.51 7.12
N THR A 70 6.43 -3.35 8.12
CA THR A 70 6.09 -4.77 7.97
C THR A 70 4.58 -4.96 8.08
N ILE A 71 3.96 -5.58 7.08
CA ILE A 71 2.51 -5.84 7.03
C ILE A 71 2.15 -6.96 8.02
N ILE A 72 1.22 -6.67 8.93
CA ILE A 72 0.76 -7.60 9.96
C ILE A 72 -0.71 -8.01 9.80
N SER A 73 -1.52 -7.23 9.06
CA SER A 73 -2.92 -7.58 8.80
C SER A 73 -3.05 -8.74 7.81
N LYS A 74 -3.96 -9.67 8.09
CA LYS A 74 -4.34 -10.77 7.17
C LYS A 74 -5.41 -10.37 6.15
N THR A 75 -6.26 -9.39 6.46
CA THR A 75 -7.44 -9.01 5.69
C THR A 75 -7.24 -7.70 4.96
N GLN A 76 -7.53 -7.69 3.66
CA GLN A 76 -7.57 -6.50 2.81
C GLN A 76 -9.04 -6.14 2.58
N ASN A 77 -9.54 -5.08 3.22
CA ASN A 77 -10.90 -4.60 2.96
C ASN A 77 -10.92 -3.81 1.65
N SER A 78 -11.92 -4.06 0.79
CA SER A 78 -11.89 -3.64 -0.61
C SER A 78 -12.93 -2.59 -1.04
N LYS A 79 -13.97 -2.29 -0.26
CA LYS A 79 -15.04 -1.33 -0.64
C LYS A 79 -15.57 -0.52 0.53
N ASN A 80 -15.73 0.80 0.34
CA ASN A 80 -16.36 1.67 1.35
C ASN A 80 -17.88 1.78 1.12
N LYS A 81 -18.59 2.43 2.06
CA LYS A 81 -20.05 2.66 1.97
C LYS A 81 -20.47 3.46 0.72
N ALA A 82 -19.53 4.19 0.10
CA ALA A 82 -19.74 4.98 -1.11
C ALA A 82 -19.36 4.20 -2.40
N GLY A 83 -18.94 2.94 -2.29
CA GLY A 83 -18.56 2.10 -3.43
C GLY A 83 -17.14 2.33 -3.96
N GLU A 84 -16.34 3.19 -3.32
CA GLU A 84 -14.95 3.39 -3.72
C GLU A 84 -14.10 2.19 -3.32
N ASN A 85 -13.29 1.72 -4.27
CA ASN A 85 -12.32 0.67 -4.01
C ASN A 85 -11.18 1.27 -3.17
N TYR A 86 -10.91 0.64 -2.03
CA TYR A 86 -9.72 0.93 -1.24
C TYR A 86 -9.02 -0.36 -0.86
N LEU A 87 -7.74 -0.27 -0.51
CA LEU A 87 -7.01 -1.35 0.14
C LEU A 87 -6.64 -0.86 1.53
N GLU A 88 -7.04 -1.59 2.54
CA GLU A 88 -6.68 -1.32 3.93
C GLU A 88 -5.79 -2.41 4.49
N THR A 89 -4.76 -2.00 5.23
CA THR A 89 -3.78 -2.90 5.82
C THR A 89 -3.18 -2.27 7.06
N ILE A 90 -2.80 -3.10 8.02
CA ILE A 90 -2.07 -2.68 9.21
C ILE A 90 -0.61 -3.09 9.02
N ALA A 91 0.29 -2.15 9.22
CA ALA A 91 1.73 -2.38 9.17
C ALA A 91 2.43 -1.75 10.38
N THR A 92 3.60 -2.27 10.74
CA THR A 92 4.40 -1.82 11.88
C THR A 92 5.80 -1.43 11.46
N ASP A 93 6.37 -0.42 12.13
CA ASP A 93 7.80 -0.08 12.05
C ASP A 93 8.64 -0.70 13.19
N GLY A 94 8.02 -1.57 13.99
CA GLY A 94 8.60 -2.20 15.18
C GLY A 94 8.10 -1.60 16.49
N ASN A 95 7.97 -0.28 16.57
CA ASN A 95 7.55 0.40 17.81
C ASN A 95 6.07 0.80 17.76
N TYR A 96 5.55 1.04 16.57
CA TYR A 96 4.22 1.57 16.35
C TYR A 96 3.47 0.79 15.28
N ASN A 97 2.15 0.83 15.37
CA ASN A 97 1.24 0.24 14.40
C ASN A 97 0.52 1.35 13.63
N PHE A 98 0.47 1.19 12.32
CA PHE A 98 -0.09 2.15 11.39
C PHE A 98 -1.16 1.50 10.53
N LEU A 99 -2.28 2.20 10.38
CA LEU A 99 -3.30 1.92 9.39
C LEU A 99 -2.90 2.58 8.08
N PHE A 100 -2.70 1.76 7.05
CA PHE A 100 -2.55 2.20 5.68
C PHE A 100 -3.88 2.01 4.95
N ARG A 101 -4.42 3.08 4.37
CA ARG A 101 -5.61 3.04 3.52
C ARG A 101 -5.28 3.64 2.17
N PHE A 102 -5.14 2.78 1.17
CA PHE A 102 -4.89 3.14 -0.22
C PHE A 102 -6.22 3.32 -0.94
N SER A 103 -6.51 4.53 -1.41
CA SER A 103 -7.61 4.84 -2.32
C SER A 103 -7.05 5.23 -3.69
N GLU A 104 -7.88 5.42 -4.71
CA GLU A 104 -7.39 5.73 -6.07
C GLU A 104 -6.39 6.89 -6.12
N ASN A 105 -6.68 8.00 -5.42
CA ASN A 105 -5.92 9.26 -5.52
C ASN A 105 -5.10 9.61 -4.27
N ARG A 106 -5.18 8.79 -3.21
CA ARG A 106 -4.46 9.06 -1.97
C ARG A 106 -4.11 7.80 -1.20
N VAL A 107 -3.12 7.91 -0.32
CA VAL A 107 -2.91 6.95 0.76
C VAL A 107 -2.94 7.69 2.09
N MET A 108 -3.71 7.17 3.04
CA MET A 108 -3.71 7.62 4.43
C MET A 108 -2.86 6.67 5.26
N ILE A 109 -2.03 7.23 6.13
CA ILE A 109 -1.08 6.51 6.99
C ILE A 109 -1.27 7.06 8.39
N ILE A 110 -1.96 6.32 9.25
CA ILE A 110 -2.40 6.80 10.56
C ILE A 110 -1.86 5.89 11.65
N ASN A 111 -1.16 6.45 12.64
CA ASN A 111 -0.81 5.73 13.85
C ASN A 111 -2.09 5.35 14.60
N ILE A 112 -2.25 4.06 14.90
CA ILE A 112 -3.50 3.52 15.44
C ILE A 112 -3.79 4.05 16.85
N ILE A 113 -2.75 4.34 17.64
CA ILE A 113 -2.86 4.80 19.03
C ILE A 113 -3.09 6.30 19.07
N THR A 114 -2.18 7.08 18.46
CA THR A 114 -2.22 8.55 18.57
C THR A 114 -3.21 9.21 17.62
N ARG A 115 -3.69 8.48 16.61
CA ARG A 115 -4.53 9.00 15.51
C ARG A 115 -3.86 10.09 14.67
N ASN A 116 -2.57 10.33 14.89
CA ASN A 116 -1.77 11.23 14.08
C ASN A 116 -1.23 10.48 12.86
N GLY A 117 -0.91 11.22 11.80
CA GLY A 117 -0.40 10.59 10.60
C GLY A 117 -0.19 11.52 9.43
N LEU A 118 -0.22 10.93 8.24
CA LEU A 118 0.10 11.55 6.97
C LEU A 118 -0.93 11.10 5.93
N VAL A 119 -1.34 12.01 5.06
CA VAL A 119 -2.05 11.68 3.83
C VAL A 119 -1.20 12.13 2.66
N LEU A 120 -0.96 11.24 1.70
CA LEU A 120 -0.28 11.54 0.45
C LEU A 120 -1.32 11.55 -0.69
N TYR A 121 -1.25 12.53 -1.59
CA TYR A 121 -2.15 12.67 -2.74
C TYR A 121 -1.37 12.64 -4.04
N LYS A 122 -1.95 11.98 -5.06
CA LYS A 122 -1.36 11.86 -6.39
C LYS A 122 -1.17 13.23 -7.02
#